data_AF-A0A7C3DVR8-F1
#
_entry.id   AF-A0A7C3DVR8-F1
#
_cell.length_a   1.000
_cell.length_b   1.000
_cell.length_c   1.000
_cell.angle_alpha   90.00
_cell.angle_beta   90.00
_cell.angle_gamma   90.00
#
_symmetry.space_group_name_H-M   'P 1'
#
loop_
_entity.id
_entity.type
_entity.pdbx_description
1 polymer ?
#
loop_
_entity_poly.entity_id
_entity_poly.type
_entity_poly.pdbx_seq_one_letter_code
_entity_poly.pdbx_strand_id
1 'polypeptide(L)'
;MKPPEGFWAHLEDDNNYDNLKLVLSDGVGEEVLWLSALELAEGLAHLEEDDLLDPNESAWSHESVEVPETSISAYSPTQHHPRLEGAYRAAQVELYSPPGLLLLRRVVEVGGDILEVTTPNGSVYTFAYDQVRAYLHPLLPH
;
A
#
# COMPACT_ATOMS: atom_id res chain seq x y z
N MET A 1 12.24 -10.96 -13.39
CA MET A 1 12.82 -10.68 -12.05
C MET A 1 12.36 -11.79 -11.10
N LYS A 2 13.13 -12.16 -10.06
CA LYS A 2 12.70 -13.21 -9.12
C LYS A 2 11.62 -12.65 -8.18
N PRO A 3 10.56 -13.40 -7.83
CA PRO A 3 9.61 -12.99 -6.80
C PRO A 3 10.31 -12.76 -5.44
N PRO A 4 9.88 -11.77 -4.65
CA PRO A 4 10.25 -11.68 -3.24
C PRO A 4 9.84 -12.95 -2.48
N GLU A 5 10.53 -13.25 -1.38
CA GLU A 5 10.16 -14.39 -0.54
C GLU A 5 8.75 -14.18 0.01
N GLY A 6 7.88 -15.19 -0.12
CA GLY A 6 6.49 -15.10 0.33
C GLY A 6 5.57 -14.24 -0.54
N PHE A 7 6.04 -13.70 -1.67
CA PHE A 7 5.21 -12.90 -2.59
C PHE A 7 5.30 -13.43 -4.02
N TRP A 8 4.22 -14.02 -4.53
CA TRP A 8 4.19 -14.54 -5.89
C TRP A 8 2.94 -14.08 -6.63
N ALA A 9 3.11 -13.63 -7.87
CA ALA A 9 2.05 -13.15 -8.73
C ALA A 9 2.10 -13.79 -10.12
N HIS A 10 0.93 -14.07 -10.69
CA HIS A 10 0.80 -14.66 -12.01
C HIS A 10 -0.50 -14.23 -12.70
N LEU A 11 -0.39 -13.80 -13.95
CA LEU A 11 -1.54 -13.49 -14.80
C LEU A 11 -2.09 -14.77 -15.41
N GLU A 12 -3.40 -14.95 -15.40
CA GLU A 12 -4.03 -16.04 -16.17
C GLU A 12 -4.13 -15.70 -17.66
N ASP A 13 -3.65 -16.63 -18.49
CA ASP A 13 -3.64 -16.51 -19.96
C ASP A 13 -5.04 -16.54 -20.61
N ASP A 14 -6.05 -17.11 -19.93
CA ASP A 14 -7.36 -17.40 -20.54
C ASP A 14 -8.30 -16.17 -20.57
N ASN A 15 -8.05 -15.15 -19.75
CA ASN A 15 -9.00 -14.06 -19.48
C ASN A 15 -8.40 -12.65 -19.67
N ASN A 16 -7.91 -12.37 -20.89
CA ASN A 16 -7.39 -11.07 -21.33
C ASN A 16 -6.25 -10.49 -20.46
N TYR A 17 -5.53 -11.33 -19.71
CA TYR A 17 -4.50 -10.93 -18.74
C TYR A 17 -5.01 -9.96 -17.65
N ASP A 18 -6.32 -9.93 -17.40
CA ASP A 18 -6.90 -9.08 -16.36
C ASP A 18 -6.87 -9.79 -14.99
N ASN A 19 -7.05 -11.11 -14.98
CA ASN A 19 -7.05 -11.88 -13.74
C ASN A 19 -5.63 -12.16 -13.26
N LEU A 20 -5.31 -11.67 -12.07
CA LEU A 20 -4.06 -11.92 -11.38
C LEU A 20 -4.30 -12.84 -10.18
N LYS A 21 -3.52 -13.93 -10.13
CA LYS A 21 -3.35 -14.76 -8.95
C LYS A 21 -2.22 -14.19 -8.11
N LEU A 22 -2.51 -13.85 -6.87
CA LEU A 22 -1.54 -13.42 -5.87
C LEU A 22 -1.45 -14.48 -4.77
N VAL A 23 -0.24 -14.86 -4.40
CA VAL A 23 0.05 -15.80 -3.30
C VAL A 23 0.93 -15.09 -2.29
N LEU A 24 0.47 -15.05 -1.04
CA LEU A 24 1.14 -14.42 0.09
C LEU A 24 1.49 -15.48 1.14
N SER A 25 2.71 -15.47 1.64
CA SER A 25 3.16 -16.38 2.69
C SER A 25 4.16 -15.73 3.63
N ASP A 26 4.09 -16.09 4.92
CA ASP A 26 5.01 -15.70 5.99
C ASP A 26 5.88 -16.89 6.46
N GLY A 27 5.83 -18.02 5.75
CA GLY A 27 6.50 -19.27 6.11
C GLY A 27 5.73 -20.15 7.10
N VAL A 28 4.62 -19.67 7.67
CA VAL A 28 3.72 -20.44 8.54
C VAL A 28 2.39 -20.71 7.84
N GLY A 29 1.82 -19.67 7.22
CA GLY A 29 0.59 -19.71 6.45
C GLY A 29 0.81 -19.30 4.99
N GLU A 30 -0.14 -19.68 4.14
CA GLU A 30 -0.21 -19.25 2.75
C GLU A 30 -1.66 -18.84 2.44
N GLU A 31 -1.82 -17.70 1.78
CA GLU A 31 -3.09 -17.21 1.27
C GLU A 31 -3.02 -17.03 -0.25
N VAL A 32 -4.05 -17.51 -0.94
CA VAL A 32 -4.21 -17.39 -2.39
C VAL A 32 -5.37 -16.44 -2.66
N LEU A 33 -5.09 -15.38 -3.39
CA LEU A 33 -5.99 -14.28 -3.69
C LEU A 33 -6.12 -14.11 -5.20
N TRP A 34 -7.32 -13.74 -5.65
CA TRP A 34 -7.64 -13.45 -7.04
C TRP A 34 -8.19 -12.04 -7.17
N LEU A 35 -7.64 -11.25 -8.09
CA LEU A 35 -7.97 -9.83 -8.27
C LEU A 35 -7.65 -9.37 -9.70
N SER A 36 -8.09 -8.16 -10.06
CA SER A 36 -7.68 -7.53 -11.31
C SER A 36 -6.21 -7.09 -11.23
N ALA A 37 -5.45 -7.36 -12.30
CA ALA A 37 -4.14 -6.78 -12.53
C ALA A 37 -4.23 -5.25 -12.69
N LEU A 38 -5.31 -4.75 -13.30
CA LEU A 38 -5.53 -3.31 -13.47
C LEU A 38 -5.79 -2.64 -12.12
N GLU A 39 -6.71 -3.16 -11.32
CA GLU A 39 -6.98 -2.58 -10.00
C GLU A 39 -5.75 -2.64 -9.07
N LEU A 40 -4.95 -3.71 -9.17
CA LEU A 40 -3.68 -3.78 -8.45
C LEU A 40 -2.69 -2.71 -8.92
N ALA A 41 -2.61 -2.46 -10.24
CA ALA A 41 -1.76 -1.42 -10.80
C ALA A 41 -2.17 -0.03 -10.32
N GLU A 42 -3.48 0.27 -10.36
CA GLU A 42 -4.05 1.53 -9.86
C GLU A 42 -3.80 1.70 -8.36
N GLY A 43 -4.01 0.64 -7.58
CA GLY A 43 -3.73 0.64 -6.14
C GLY A 43 -2.25 0.92 -5.84
N LEU A 44 -1.32 0.31 -6.59
CA LEU A 44 0.11 0.57 -6.43
C LEU A 44 0.50 1.97 -6.87
N ALA A 45 -0.06 2.48 -7.98
CA ALA A 45 0.17 3.85 -8.45
C ALA A 45 -0.29 4.88 -7.41
N HIS A 46 -1.41 4.62 -6.74
CA HIS A 46 -1.88 5.46 -5.63
C HIS A 46 -0.87 5.51 -4.48
N LEU A 47 -0.11 4.44 -4.20
CA LEU A 47 0.93 4.46 -3.17
C LEU A 47 2.17 5.30 -3.55
N GLU A 48 2.30 5.68 -4.82
CA GLU A 48 3.46 6.40 -5.35
C GLU A 48 3.29 7.92 -5.37
N GLU A 49 2.06 8.45 -5.32
CA GLU A 49 1.86 9.89 -5.37
C GLU A 49 2.34 10.57 -4.06
N ASP A 50 2.79 11.83 -4.16
CA ASP A 50 3.55 12.53 -3.11
C ASP A 50 2.76 12.88 -1.83
N ASP A 51 1.46 12.63 -1.79
CA ASP A 51 0.59 12.93 -0.64
C ASP A 51 0.68 11.80 0.42
N LEU A 52 1.63 11.93 1.35
CA LEU A 52 1.84 10.97 2.44
C LEU A 52 0.98 11.32 3.66
N LEU A 53 0.39 10.31 4.29
CA LEU A 53 -0.31 10.43 5.57
C LEU A 53 0.69 10.36 6.72
N ASP A 54 0.70 11.39 7.57
CA ASP A 54 1.52 11.41 8.77
C ASP A 54 0.84 10.59 9.91
N PRO A 55 1.57 9.66 10.56
CA PRO A 55 1.00 8.80 11.60
C PRO A 55 0.60 9.59 12.85
N ASN A 56 1.20 10.76 13.08
CA ASN A 56 0.93 11.66 14.19
C ASN A 56 -0.19 12.67 13.88
N GLU A 57 -0.53 12.91 12.62
CA GLU A 57 -1.74 13.66 12.24
C GLU A 57 -3.03 12.82 12.33
N SER A 58 -2.93 11.48 12.26
CA SER A 58 -4.09 10.57 12.25
C SER A 58 -4.44 9.95 13.61
N ALA A 59 -3.77 10.35 14.69
CA ALA A 59 -4.16 9.94 16.03
C ALA A 59 -5.34 10.80 16.50
N TRP A 60 -6.55 10.49 16.02
CA TRP A 60 -7.82 10.88 16.63
C TRP A 60 -7.78 12.26 17.28
N SER A 61 -8.07 13.31 16.51
CA SER A 61 -8.57 14.56 17.07
C SER A 61 -9.88 14.24 17.80
N HIS A 62 -9.75 13.70 19.01
CA HIS A 62 -10.78 13.67 20.02
C HIS A 62 -11.23 15.11 20.11
N GLU A 63 -12.47 15.33 19.69
CA GLU A 63 -13.20 16.58 19.81
C GLU A 63 -13.02 17.14 21.22
N SER A 64 -11.97 17.95 21.39
CA SER A 64 -11.75 18.76 22.56
C SER A 64 -12.39 20.08 22.20
N VAL A 65 -13.64 20.20 22.62
CA VAL A 65 -14.49 21.39 22.58
C VAL A 65 -13.64 22.66 22.55
N GLU A 66 -13.80 23.40 21.47
CA GLU A 66 -13.12 24.66 21.17
C GLU A 66 -13.30 25.67 22.31
N VAL A 67 -12.19 26.23 22.79
CA VAL A 67 -12.15 27.58 23.36
C VAL A 67 -11.35 28.45 22.39
N PRO A 68 -11.92 29.55 21.85
CA PRO A 68 -11.32 30.26 20.74
C PRO A 68 -10.31 31.32 21.19
N GLU A 69 -9.59 31.83 20.18
CA GLU A 69 -8.85 33.10 20.10
C GLU A 69 -7.32 33.06 20.36
N THR A 70 -6.51 33.07 19.30
CA THR A 70 -5.95 34.31 18.70
C THR A 70 -4.81 33.99 17.71
N SER A 71 -4.85 34.68 16.57
CA SER A 71 -3.99 34.65 15.38
C SER A 71 -2.54 35.10 15.59
N ILE A 72 -1.58 34.58 14.81
CA ILE A 72 -0.56 35.28 13.94
C ILE A 72 0.26 34.17 13.20
N SER A 73 0.26 34.00 11.86
CA SER A 73 0.80 34.79 10.72
C SER A 73 2.14 34.29 10.14
N ALA A 74 2.07 33.92 8.86
CA ALA A 74 3.04 34.10 7.77
C ALA A 74 4.28 33.20 7.58
N TYR A 75 4.53 32.95 6.29
CA TYR A 75 5.73 32.42 5.62
C TYR A 75 5.86 30.90 5.46
N SER A 76 5.43 30.41 4.29
CA SER A 76 6.04 29.23 3.67
C SER A 76 7.44 29.62 3.15
N PRO A 77 8.42 28.71 3.27
CA PRO A 77 9.10 28.32 2.05
C PRO A 77 9.42 26.81 2.03
N THR A 78 9.12 26.16 0.89
CA THR A 78 9.70 24.87 0.47
C THR A 78 9.68 23.78 1.54
N GLN A 79 8.56 23.05 1.65
CA GLN A 79 8.60 21.73 2.26
C GLN A 79 9.36 20.79 1.31
N HIS A 80 10.69 20.79 1.43
CA HIS A 80 11.39 19.53 1.34
C HIS A 80 10.86 18.75 2.54
N HIS A 81 9.78 17.97 2.35
CA HIS A 81 9.24 17.15 3.42
C HIS A 81 10.42 16.30 3.90
N PRO A 82 10.90 16.47 5.15
CA PRO A 82 11.79 15.45 5.69
C PRO A 82 11.01 14.15 5.56
N ARG A 83 11.65 13.10 5.04
CA ARG A 83 11.03 11.79 4.89
C ARG A 83 10.56 11.39 6.30
N LEU A 84 9.28 11.60 6.59
CA LEU A 84 8.69 11.42 7.92
C LEU A 84 8.66 9.91 8.15
N GLU A 85 9.60 9.41 8.95
CA GLU A 85 9.66 8.00 9.29
C GLU A 85 8.33 7.57 9.90
N GLY A 86 7.72 6.50 9.36
CA GLY A 86 6.38 6.05 9.72
C GLY A 86 5.23 6.74 8.98
N ALA A 87 5.49 7.76 8.15
CA ALA A 87 4.53 8.24 7.17
C ALA A 87 4.14 7.10 6.23
N TYR A 88 2.88 7.10 5.81
CA TYR A 88 2.38 6.01 5.00
C TYR A 88 1.38 6.49 3.98
N ARG A 89 1.14 5.63 3.00
CA ARG A 89 0.00 5.77 2.10
C ARG A 89 -0.72 4.45 1.99
N ALA A 90 -2.04 4.50 1.83
CA ALA A 90 -2.86 3.31 1.75
C ALA A 90 -3.71 3.33 0.48
N ALA A 91 -3.92 2.15 -0.09
CA ALA A 91 -4.81 1.89 -1.21
C ALA A 91 -5.61 0.62 -0.92
N GLN A 92 -6.74 0.47 -1.61
CA GLN A 92 -7.61 -0.71 -1.49
C GLN A 92 -7.79 -1.32 -2.86
N VAL A 93 -7.80 -2.65 -2.92
CA VAL A 93 -8.01 -3.42 -4.15
C VAL A 93 -9.09 -4.45 -3.89
N GLU A 94 -10.08 -4.54 -4.78
CA GLU A 94 -11.15 -5.53 -4.66
C GLU A 94 -10.64 -6.92 -5.05
N LEU A 95 -11.06 -7.94 -4.28
CA LEU A 95 -10.75 -9.33 -4.55
C LEU A 95 -11.98 -10.05 -5.09
N TYR A 96 -11.75 -10.90 -6.09
CA TYR A 96 -12.75 -11.82 -6.63
C TYR A 96 -12.90 -13.05 -5.74
N SER A 97 -11.79 -13.58 -5.22
CA SER A 97 -11.78 -14.81 -4.44
C SER A 97 -10.56 -14.91 -3.51
N PRO A 98 -10.75 -15.09 -2.19
CA PRO A 98 -12.03 -14.89 -1.48
C PRO A 98 -12.53 -13.45 -1.67
N PRO A 99 -13.85 -13.19 -1.72
CA PRO A 99 -14.37 -11.85 -1.89
C PRO A 99 -14.03 -10.97 -0.68
N GLY A 100 -13.59 -9.74 -0.95
CA GLY A 100 -13.22 -8.78 0.10
C GLY A 100 -12.27 -7.71 -0.41
N LEU A 101 -11.71 -6.95 0.52
CA LEU A 101 -10.74 -5.89 0.22
C LEU A 101 -9.34 -6.33 0.63
N LEU A 102 -8.39 -6.14 -0.29
CA LEU A 102 -6.97 -6.17 -0.01
C LEU A 102 -6.52 -4.76 0.32
N LEU A 103 -6.03 -4.53 1.54
CA LEU A 103 -5.48 -3.23 1.92
C LEU A 103 -3.97 -3.24 1.65
N LEU A 104 -3.51 -2.29 0.84
CA LEU A 104 -2.10 -2.07 0.56
C LEU A 104 -1.65 -0.82 1.30
N ARG A 105 -0.53 -0.88 2.01
CA ARG A 105 0.03 0.28 2.71
C ARG A 105 1.53 0.38 2.47
N ARG A 106 1.97 1.46 1.85
CA ARG A 106 3.39 1.80 1.75
C ARG A 106 3.78 2.59 2.98
N VAL A 107 4.66 2.03 3.82
CA VAL A 107 5.20 2.70 5.00
C VAL A 107 6.62 3.17 4.69
N VAL A 108 6.89 4.42 5.01
CA VAL A 108 8.15 5.08 4.74
C VAL A 108 9.10 4.87 5.91
N GLU A 109 10.21 4.17 5.66
CA GLU A 109 11.21 3.84 6.69
C GLU A 109 12.64 4.25 6.31
N VAL A 110 13.47 4.47 7.33
CA VAL A 110 14.91 4.69 7.16
C VAL A 110 15.58 3.36 6.83
N GLY A 111 15.77 3.12 5.53
CA GLY A 111 16.36 1.88 5.00
C GLY A 111 15.69 1.36 3.74
N GLY A 112 14.52 1.91 3.40
CA GLY A 112 13.70 1.50 2.25
C GLY A 112 12.25 1.39 2.69
N ASP A 113 11.32 1.60 1.77
CA ASP A 113 9.90 1.55 2.12
C ASP A 113 9.43 0.10 2.24
N ILE A 114 8.44 -0.11 3.12
CA ILE A 114 7.77 -1.40 3.30
C ILE A 114 6.39 -1.35 2.66
N LEU A 115 6.00 -2.45 2.01
CA LEU A 115 4.62 -2.75 1.66
C LEU A 115 4.01 -3.64 2.74
N GLU A 116 3.01 -3.14 3.46
CA GLU A 116 2.10 -3.95 4.27
C GLU A 116 0.88 -4.33 3.42
N VAL A 117 0.51 -5.59 3.46
CA VAL A 117 -0.65 -6.15 2.75
C VAL A 117 -1.56 -6.81 3.78
N THR A 118 -2.76 -6.27 3.96
CA THR A 118 -3.79 -6.85 4.84
C THR A 118 -4.83 -7.58 4.01
N THR A 119 -4.97 -8.89 4.23
CA THR A 119 -5.96 -9.72 3.53
C THR A 119 -7.34 -9.59 4.17
N PRO A 120 -8.44 -9.97 3.47
CA PRO A 120 -9.78 -9.96 4.06
C PRO A 120 -9.92 -10.85 5.30
N ASN A 121 -9.04 -11.84 5.46
CA ASN A 121 -9.00 -12.72 6.62
C ASN A 121 -8.33 -12.05 7.85
N GLY A 122 -7.80 -10.83 7.69
CA GLY A 122 -7.14 -10.07 8.74
C GLY A 122 -5.66 -10.41 8.92
N SER A 123 -5.09 -11.27 8.07
CA SER A 123 -3.65 -11.52 8.05
C SER A 123 -2.92 -10.31 7.49
N VAL A 124 -1.73 -10.04 8.03
CA VAL A 124 -0.86 -8.94 7.57
C VAL A 124 0.46 -9.51 7.10
N TYR A 125 0.85 -9.18 5.87
CA TYR A 125 2.11 -9.56 5.25
C TYR A 125 2.96 -8.32 4.96
N THR A 126 4.28 -8.42 5.14
CA THR A 126 5.19 -7.29 4.96
C THR A 126 6.31 -7.62 3.99
N PHE A 127 6.56 -6.73 3.02
CA PHE A 127 7.58 -6.93 1.99
C PHE A 127 8.35 -5.63 1.73
N ALA A 128 9.58 -5.74 1.19
CA ALA A 128 10.28 -4.56 0.70
C ALA A 128 9.56 -3.98 -0.54
N TYR A 129 9.09 -2.73 -0.45
CA TYR A 129 8.24 -2.12 -1.47
C TYR A 129 8.91 -2.08 -2.84
N ASP A 130 10.17 -1.67 -2.90
CA ASP A 130 10.92 -1.58 -4.16
C ASP A 130 11.09 -2.95 -4.85
N GLN A 131 11.23 -4.03 -4.09
CA GLN A 131 11.36 -5.37 -4.66
C GLN A 131 10.03 -5.86 -5.23
N VAL A 132 8.92 -5.64 -4.51
CA VAL A 132 7.57 -5.99 -4.98
C VAL A 132 7.24 -5.18 -6.24
N ARG A 133 7.47 -3.86 -6.20
CA ARG A 133 7.21 -2.98 -7.34
C ARG A 133 7.99 -3.42 -8.58
N ALA A 134 9.30 -3.67 -8.45
CA ALA A 134 10.11 -4.09 -9.58
C ALA A 134 9.75 -5.50 -10.10
N TYR A 135 9.27 -6.38 -9.22
CA TYR A 135 8.76 -7.70 -9.61
C TYR A 135 7.43 -7.62 -10.36
N LEU A 136 6.50 -6.76 -9.91
CA LEU A 136 5.17 -6.58 -10.50
C LEU A 136 5.15 -5.71 -11.74
N HIS A 137 6.08 -4.75 -11.88
CA HIS A 137 6.15 -3.85 -13.04
C HIS A 137 6.01 -4.53 -14.40
N PRO A 138 6.68 -5.67 -14.71
CA PRO A 138 6.49 -6.35 -15.99
C PRO A 138 5.18 -7.14 -16.12
N LEU A 139 4.43 -7.33 -15.03
CA LEU A 139 3.18 -8.11 -14.98
C LEU A 139 1.94 -7.22 -15.03
N LEU A 140 2.03 -5.99 -14.54
CA LEU A 140 0.88 -5.11 -14.41
C LEU A 140 0.77 -4.13 -15.59
N PRO A 141 -0.44 -3.73 -15.98
CA PRO A 141 -0.64 -2.64 -16.93
C PRO A 141 -0.09 -1.31 -16.37
N HIS A 142 0.22 -0.35 -17.25
CA HIS A 142 0.77 0.97 -16.91
C HIS A 142 -0.01 2.10 -17.58
#